data_AF-A0A2D6AX18-F1
#
_entry.id   AF-A0A2D6AX18-F1
#
_cell.length_a   1.000
_cell.length_b   1.000
_cell.length_c   1.000
_cell.angle_alpha   90.00
_cell.angle_beta   90.00
_cell.angle_gamma   90.00
#
_symmetry.space_group_name_H-M   'P 1'
#
loop_
_entity.id
_entity.type
_entity.pdbx_description
1 polymer ?
#
loop_
_entity_poly.entity_id
_entity_poly.type
_entity_poly.pdbx_seq_one_letter_code
_entity_poly.pdbx_strand_id
1 'polypeptide(L)'
;MGVVIYSNTCPKCRFIRRVLSAIDLNNRLKFLSWQKAKTGFLLNYYETEEEIPYQYFWVDDEMNIYEGGGAIALIIRSLLTG
;
A
#
# COMPACT_ATOMS: atom_id res chain seq x y z
N MET A 1 -1.58 12.67 1.35
CA MET A 1 -1.31 11.65 2.40
C MET A 1 -1.75 10.31 1.81
N GLY A 2 -0.84 9.34 1.65
CA GLY A 2 -1.13 8.09 0.94
C GLY A 2 -1.42 6.91 1.87
N VAL A 3 -2.09 5.89 1.35
CA VAL A 3 -2.36 4.64 2.07
C VAL A 3 -1.60 3.50 1.42
N VAL A 4 -0.75 2.86 2.21
CA VAL A 4 -0.07 1.61 1.84
C VAL A 4 -0.91 0.44 2.32
N ILE A 5 -1.33 -0.43 1.40
CA ILE A 5 -1.92 -1.72 1.75
C ILE A 5 -0.89 -2.81 1.51
N TYR A 6 -0.74 -3.73 2.47
CA TYR A 6 0.24 -4.81 2.34
C TYR A 6 -0.29 -6.14 2.88
N SER A 7 0.10 -7.25 2.28
CA SER A 7 -0.20 -8.57 2.82
C SER A 7 0.60 -8.87 4.09
N ASN A 8 -0.11 -9.19 5.19
CA ASN A 8 0.49 -9.63 6.45
C ASN A 8 1.15 -11.02 6.35
N THR A 9 0.75 -11.86 5.40
CA THR A 9 1.32 -13.20 5.22
C THR A 9 2.58 -13.17 4.36
N CYS A 10 2.74 -12.16 3.50
CA CYS A 10 3.89 -11.95 2.62
C CYS A 10 5.13 -11.38 3.36
N PRO A 11 6.23 -12.14 3.52
CA PRO A 11 7.43 -11.66 4.24
C PRO A 11 8.09 -10.45 3.58
N LYS A 12 8.17 -10.43 2.24
CA LYS A 12 8.71 -9.29 1.47
C LYS A 12 7.89 -8.02 1.71
N CYS A 13 6.57 -8.12 1.72
CA CYS A 13 5.66 -7.01 1.94
C CYS A 13 5.81 -6.44 3.36
N ARG A 14 5.96 -7.30 4.38
CA ARG A 14 6.25 -6.87 5.75
C ARG A 14 7.60 -6.16 5.88
N PHE A 15 8.62 -6.60 5.15
CA PHE A 15 9.92 -5.94 5.11
C PHE A 15 9.81 -4.55 4.47
N ILE A 16 9.19 -4.45 3.30
CA ILE A 16 8.96 -3.18 2.59
C ILE A 16 8.20 -2.18 3.49
N ARG A 17 7.14 -2.64 4.16
CA ARG A 17 6.41 -1.82 5.15
C ARG A 17 7.35 -1.23 6.21
N ARG A 18 8.20 -2.06 6.81
CA ARG A 18 9.15 -1.59 7.85
C ARG A 18 10.11 -0.53 7.31
N VAL A 19 10.65 -0.76 6.10
CA VAL A 19 11.56 0.20 5.46
C VAL A 19 10.84 1.52 5.22
N LEU A 20 9.64 1.48 4.63
CA LEU A 20 8.87 2.69 4.32
C LEU A 20 8.42 3.44 5.58
N SER A 21 8.02 2.75 6.64
CA SER A 21 7.73 3.38 7.92
C SER A 21 8.96 4.04 8.55
N ALA A 22 10.17 3.52 8.31
CA ALA A 22 11.40 4.12 8.84
C ALA A 22 11.81 5.40 8.11
N ILE A 23 11.47 5.52 6.82
CA ILE A 23 11.79 6.70 6.01
C ILE A 23 10.65 7.73 5.94
N ASP A 24 9.43 7.36 6.34
CA ASP A 24 8.29 8.28 6.43
C ASP A 24 8.36 9.15 7.70
N LEU A 25 9.36 10.04 7.73
CA LEU A 25 9.64 10.91 8.87
C LEU A 25 8.51 11.91 9.18
N ASN A 26 7.67 12.21 8.19
CA ASN A 26 6.59 13.19 8.27
C ASN A 26 5.20 12.54 8.47
N ASN A 27 5.13 11.23 8.70
CA ASN A 27 3.87 10.48 8.83
C ASN A 27 2.88 10.71 7.66
N ARG A 28 3.40 10.80 6.43
CA ARG A 28 2.61 11.01 5.21
C ARG A 28 1.97 9.73 4.68
N LEU A 29 2.33 8.58 5.23
CA LEU A 29 1.78 7.26 4.89
C LEU A 29 0.97 6.67 6.04
N LYS A 30 -0.20 6.14 5.68
CA LYS A 30 -0.95 5.22 6.53
C LYS A 30 -0.74 3.80 6.06
N PHE A 31 -0.45 2.89 6.98
CA PHE A 31 -0.27 1.47 6.65
C PHE A 31 -1.49 0.67 7.09
N LEU A 32 -2.06 -0.09 6.14
CA LEU A 32 -3.19 -0.98 6.38
C LEU A 32 -2.84 -2.40 5.94
N SER A 33 -3.13 -3.38 6.78
CA SER A 33 -2.97 -4.78 6.38
C SER A 33 -4.08 -5.22 5.44
N TRP A 34 -3.75 -6.09 4.49
CA TRP A 34 -4.67 -6.74 3.57
C TRP A 34 -5.98 -7.21 4.22
N GLN A 35 -5.89 -8.00 5.30
CA GLN A 35 -7.06 -8.54 5.99
C GLN A 35 -8.03 -7.47 6.50
N LYS A 36 -7.54 -6.25 6.79
CA LYS A 36 -8.36 -5.10 7.19
C LYS A 36 -8.83 -4.25 6.01
N ALA A 37 -8.06 -4.24 4.92
CA ALA A 37 -8.38 -3.48 3.71
C ALA A 37 -9.43 -4.18 2.84
N LYS A 38 -9.38 -5.52 2.81
CA LYS A 38 -10.33 -6.34 2.04
C LYS A 38 -11.75 -6.21 2.56
N THR A 39 -11.97 -5.97 3.85
CA THR A 39 -13.32 -5.76 4.41
C THR A 39 -13.91 -4.37 4.08
N GLY A 40 -13.34 -3.64 3.13
CA GLY A 40 -13.70 -2.26 2.82
C GLY A 40 -13.42 -1.89 1.36
N PHE A 41 -12.75 -0.76 1.15
CA PHE A 41 -12.56 -0.11 -0.16
C PHE A 41 -12.06 -1.04 -1.28
N LEU A 42 -11.21 -2.04 -0.99
CA LEU A 42 -10.67 -2.91 -2.03
C LEU A 42 -11.71 -3.87 -2.63
N LEU A 43 -12.72 -4.30 -1.86
CA LEU A 43 -13.83 -5.10 -2.39
C LEU A 43 -14.79 -4.29 -3.27
N ASN A 44 -14.76 -2.96 -3.17
CA ASN A 44 -15.48 -2.11 -4.12
C ASN A 44 -14.69 -1.87 -5.40
N TYR A 45 -13.36 -2.00 -5.35
CA TYR A 45 -12.48 -1.79 -6.50
C TYR A 45 -12.28 -3.06 -7.33
N TYR A 46 -12.12 -4.20 -6.67
CA TYR A 46 -12.05 -5.51 -7.31
C TYR A 46 -13.41 -6.21 -7.19
N GLU A 47 -13.91 -6.81 -8.27
CA GLU A 47 -15.25 -7.41 -8.30
C GLU A 47 -15.31 -8.67 -7.41
N THR A 48 -14.19 -9.35 -7.22
CA THR A 48 -14.09 -10.57 -6.40
C THR A 48 -12.84 -10.58 -5.51
N GLU A 49 -12.88 -11.27 -4.35
CA GLU A 49 -11.69 -11.44 -3.48
C GLU A 49 -10.55 -12.19 -4.17
N GLU A 50 -10.87 -13.02 -5.16
CA GLU A 50 -9.93 -13.88 -5.88
C GLU A 50 -9.07 -13.11 -6.88
N GLU A 51 -9.58 -11.99 -7.41
CA GLU A 51 -8.85 -11.08 -8.29
C GLU A 51 -7.75 -10.30 -7.56
N ILE A 52 -7.83 -10.20 -6.23
CA ILE A 52 -7.00 -9.26 -5.49
C ILE A 52 -5.63 -9.89 -5.24
N PRO A 53 -4.57 -9.38 -5.88
CA PRO A 53 -3.30 -10.07 -5.82
C PRO A 53 -2.73 -9.96 -4.39
N TYR A 54 -2.16 -11.05 -3.87
CA TYR A 54 -1.48 -11.10 -2.56
C TYR A 54 -0.18 -10.26 -2.59
N GLN A 55 -0.33 -8.96 -2.61
CA GLN A 55 0.71 -8.02 -2.99
C GLN A 55 0.75 -6.81 -2.06
N TYR A 56 1.48 -5.81 -2.53
CA TYR A 56 1.72 -4.53 -1.91
C TYR A 56 1.06 -3.48 -2.81
N PHE A 57 0.31 -2.56 -2.22
CA PHE A 57 -0.43 -1.54 -2.93
C PHE A 57 -0.17 -0.17 -2.32
N TRP A 58 -0.28 0.84 -3.17
CA TRP A 58 -0.33 2.22 -2.75
C TRP A 58 -1.55 2.89 -3.33
N VAL A 59 -2.30 3.58 -2.46
CA VAL A 59 -3.38 4.48 -2.85
C VAL A 59 -2.88 5.89 -2.55
N ASP A 60 -2.74 6.72 -3.57
CA ASP A 60 -2.34 8.11 -3.39
C ASP A 60 -3.50 8.98 -2.90
N ASP A 61 -3.28 10.29 -2.81
CA ASP A 61 -4.29 11.26 -2.41
C ASP A 61 -5.36 11.55 -3.47
N GLU A 62 -5.09 11.21 -4.73
CA GLU A 62 -6.04 11.28 -5.84
C GLU A 62 -6.86 9.99 -5.99
N MET A 63 -6.67 9.02 -5.08
CA MET A 63 -7.29 7.70 -5.11
C MET A 63 -6.86 6.81 -6.29
N ASN A 64 -5.70 7.09 -6.89
CA ASN A 64 -5.08 6.18 -7.85
C ASN A 64 -4.49 4.98 -7.11
N ILE A 65 -4.69 3.78 -7.66
CA ILE A 65 -4.17 2.52 -7.09
C ILE A 65 -2.96 2.07 -7.90
N TYR A 66 -1.86 1.85 -7.19
CA TYR A 66 -0.62 1.31 -7.74
C TYR A 66 -0.31 -0.03 -7.10
N GLU A 67 -0.03 -1.04 -7.93
CA GLU A 67 0.16 -2.41 -7.49
C GLU A 67 1.63 -2.86 -7.60
N GLY A 68 2.03 -3.75 -6.70
CA GLY A 68 3.28 -4.49 -6.78
C GLY A 68 4.55 -3.63 -6.60
N GLY A 69 5.61 -4.00 -7.31
CA GLY A 69 6.93 -3.38 -7.17
C GLY A 69 6.98 -1.91 -7.63
N GLY A 70 6.16 -1.54 -8.62
CA GLY A 70 6.11 -0.17 -9.15
C GLY A 70 5.59 0.84 -8.11
N ALA A 71 4.68 0.41 -7.24
CA ALA A 71 4.14 1.25 -6.15
C ALA A 71 5.24 1.75 -5.19
N ILE A 72 6.28 0.95 -4.95
CA ILE A 72 7.35 1.30 -4.01
C ILE A 72 8.14 2.53 -4.48
N ALA A 73 8.50 2.57 -5.76
CA ALA A 73 9.24 3.69 -6.34
C ALA A 73 8.42 4.99 -6.27
N LEU A 74 7.11 4.89 -6.51
CA LEU A 74 6.19 6.03 -6.45
C LEU A 74 5.99 6.54 -5.02
N ILE A 75 5.89 5.65 -4.03
CA ILE A 75 5.84 6.04 -2.61
C ILE A 75 7.11 6.81 -2.23
N ILE A 76 8.28 6.27 -2.56
CA ILE A 76 9.56 6.91 -2.22
C ILE A 76 9.62 8.29 -2.88
N ARG A 77 9.24 8.40 -4.16
CA ARG A 77 9.16 9.69 -4.84
C ARG A 77 8.22 10.64 -4.11
N SER A 78 7.01 10.20 -3.76
CA SER A 78 6.00 11.01 -3.06
C SER A 78 6.53 11.54 -1.72
N LEU A 79 7.26 10.72 -0.95
CA LEU A 79 7.89 11.09 0.31
C LEU A 79 9.02 12.12 0.15
N LEU A 80 9.74 12.09 -0.98
CA LEU A 80 10.88 12.97 -1.25
C LEU A 80 10.45 14.31 -1.88
N THR A 81 9.36 14.34 -2.65
CA THR A 81 8.95 15.51 -3.44
C THR A 81 7.82 16.32 -2.83
N GLY A 82 7.21 15.88 -1.73
CA GLY A 82 6.15 16.62 -1.05
C GLY A 82 6.40 16.77 0.43
#